data_AF-A0A937GY59-F1
#
_entry.id   AF-A0A937GY59-F1
#
_cell.length_a   1.000
_cell.length_b   1.000
_cell.length_c   1.000
_cell.angle_alpha   90.00
_cell.angle_beta   90.00
_cell.angle_gamma   90.00
#
_symmetry.space_group_name_H-M   'P 1'
#
loop_
_entity.id
_entity.type
_entity.pdbx_description
1 polymer ?
#
loop_
_entity_poly.entity_id
_entity_poly.type
_entity_poly.pdbx_seq_one_letter_code
_entity_poly.pdbx_strand_id
1 'polypeptide(L)' 'KRNPTRRLGEVHEFGFACAWMCSAHSGYLTGQNILIDGGSFNSTL' A
#
# COMPACT_ATOMS: atom_id res chain seq x y z
N LYS A 1 7.26 -5.87 -17.55
CA LYS A 1 7.97 -5.40 -16.32
C LYS A 1 7.11 -5.79 -15.14
N ARG A 2 7.67 -6.44 -14.11
CA ARG A 2 6.91 -7.05 -13.02
C ARG A 2 6.09 -6.05 -12.18
N ASN A 3 6.54 -4.80 -12.10
CA ASN A 3 5.85 -3.71 -11.41
C ASN A 3 5.06 -2.82 -12.42
N PRO A 4 3.71 -2.87 -12.40
CA PRO A 4 2.83 -2.02 -13.21
C PRO A 4 3.07 -0.52 -13.13
N THR A 5 3.45 0.04 -11.98
CA THR A 5 3.68 1.49 -11.82
C THR A 5 4.98 1.96 -12.49
N ARG A 6 5.84 1.02 -12.91
CA ARG A 6 7.11 1.27 -13.64
C ARG A 6 8.09 2.20 -12.92
N ARG A 7 7.96 2.38 -11.60
CA ARG A 7 8.88 3.13 -10.75
C ARG A 7 9.03 2.44 -9.40
N LEU A 8 10.08 2.82 -8.67
CA LEU A 8 10.15 2.48 -7.25
C LEU A 8 9.16 3.35 -6.46
N GLY A 9 8.66 2.79 -5.36
CA GLY A 9 7.90 3.56 -4.39
C GLY A 9 8.83 4.52 -3.65
N GLU A 10 8.30 5.68 -3.30
CA GLU A 10 9.01 6.66 -2.49
C GLU A 10 8.66 6.50 -1.02
N VAL A 11 9.60 6.79 -0.12
CA VAL A 11 9.42 6.60 1.34
C VAL A 11 8.20 7.37 1.88
N HIS A 12 7.94 8.55 1.33
CA HIS A 12 6.81 9.39 1.75
C HIS A 12 5.45 8.78 1.41
N GLU A 13 5.34 7.98 0.34
CA GLU A 13 4.09 7.32 -0.06
C GLU A 13 3.69 6.26 0.97
N PHE A 14 4.67 5.47 1.44
CA PHE A 14 4.46 4.54 2.54
C PHE A 14 4.15 5.26 3.84
N GLY A 15 4.88 6.33 4.15
CA GLY A 15 4.64 7.16 5.34
C GLY A 15 3.23 7.74 5.37
N PHE A 16 2.72 8.22 4.23
CA PHE A 16 1.35 8.71 4.12
C PHE A 16 0.33 7.61 4.36
N ALA A 17 0.52 6.42 3.77
CA ALA A 17 -0.38 5.29 4.00
C ALA A 17 -0.42 4.88 5.48
N CYS A 18 0.74 4.83 6.15
CA CYS A 18 0.85 4.59 7.59
C CYS A 18 0.10 5.66 8.40
N ALA A 19 0.35 6.94 8.13
CA ALA A 19 -0.32 8.04 8.82
C ALA A 19 -1.85 8.00 8.63
N TRP A 20 -2.32 7.67 7.43
CA TRP A 20 -3.75 7.52 7.16
C TRP A 20 -4.35 6.35 7.96
N MET A 21 -3.66 5.20 8.02
CA MET A 21 -4.09 4.04 8.81
C MET A 21 -4.15 4.31 10.32
N CYS A 22 -3.33 5.22 10.84
CA CYS A 22 -3.39 5.65 12.24
C CYS A 22 -4.41 6.78 12.51
N SER A 23 -5.05 7.32 11.48
CA SER A 23 -5.98 8.45 11.62
C SER A 23 -7.41 8.02 11.94
N ALA A 24 -8.30 8.98 12.22
CA ALA A 24 -9.72 8.70 12.41
C ALA A 24 -10.43 8.19 11.13
N HIS A 25 -9.83 8.34 9.96
CA HIS A 25 -10.43 7.97 8.67
C HIS A 25 -10.36 6.46 8.37
N SER A 26 -9.58 5.70 9.13
CA SER A 26 -9.39 4.26 8.96
C SER A 26 -10.08 3.44 10.06
N GLY A 27 -11.01 4.03 10.83
CA GLY A 27 -11.58 3.41 12.04
C GLY A 27 -12.28 2.06 11.86
N TYR A 28 -12.60 1.66 10.62
CA TYR A 28 -13.17 0.34 10.29
C TYR A 28 -12.17 -0.64 9.66
N LEU A 29 -10.89 -0.25 9.54
CA LEU A 29 -9.82 -1.07 9.00
C LEU A 29 -9.08 -1.78 10.13
N THR A 30 -9.24 -3.10 10.24
CA THR A 30 -8.48 -3.93 11.19
C THR A 30 -8.24 -5.33 10.65
N GLY A 31 -7.17 -5.99 11.11
CA GLY A 31 -6.80 -7.36 10.70
C GLY A 31 -6.41 -7.52 9.23
N GLN A 32 -6.17 -6.42 8.51
CA GLN A 32 -5.81 -6.44 7.09
C GLN A 32 -4.31 -6.39 6.88
N ASN A 33 -3.82 -7.13 5.87
CA ASN A 33 -2.49 -6.93 5.32
C ASN A 33 -2.62 -6.03 4.07
N ILE A 34 -2.18 -4.78 4.18
CA ILE A 34 -2.21 -3.81 3.08
C ILE A 34 -0.90 -3.92 2.30
N LEU A 35 -0.96 -4.39 1.05
CA LEU A 35 0.21 -4.50 0.18
C LEU A 35 0.40 -3.23 -0.65
N ILE A 36 1.60 -2.64 -0.56
CA ILE A 36 2.01 -1.44 -1.31
C ILE A 36 3.26 -1.78 -2.12
N ASP A 37 3.10 -2.34 -3.31
CA ASP A 37 4.23 -2.86 -4.10
C ASP A 37 4.21 -2.44 -5.58
N GLY A 38 3.35 -1.48 -5.93
CA GLY A 38 3.14 -1.05 -7.31
C GLY A 38 2.39 -2.07 -8.17
N GLY A 39 1.74 -3.07 -7.57
CA GLY A 39 1.03 -4.16 -8.26
C GLY A 39 1.97 -5.26 -8.72
N SER A 40 3.13 -5.40 -8.08
CA SER A 40 4.14 -6.38 -8.49
C SER A 40 3.76 -7.81 -8.14
N PHE A 41 2.93 -7.99 -7.13
CA PHE A 41 2.37 -9.26 -6.70
C PHE A 41 1.06 -9.50 -7.45
N ASN A 42 0.98 -10.64 -8.12
CA ASN A 42 -0.23 -11.07 -8.81
C ASN A 42 -1.01 -12.00 -7.89
N SER A 43 -1.95 -11.44 -7.12
CA SER A 43 -2.67 -12.16 -6.07
C SER A 43 -3.79 -13.09 -6.58
N THR A 44 -4.11 -13.05 -7.87
CA THR A 44 -5.27 -13.75 -8.45
C THR A 44 -4.90 -14.88 -9.41
N LEU A 45 -3.61 -15.07 -9.69
CA LEU A 45 -3.05 -16.23 -10.40
C LEU A 45 -2.33 -17.14 -9.42
#